data_AF-A0A225VV04-F1
#
_entry.id   AF-A0A225VV04-F1
#
_cell.length_a   1.000
_cell.length_b   1.000
_cell.length_c   1.000
_cell.angle_alpha   90.00
_cell.angle_beta   90.00
_cell.angle_gamma   90.00
#
_symmetry.space_group_name_H-M   'P 1'
#
loop_
_entity.id
_entity.type
_entity.pdbx_description
1 polymer ?
#
loop_
_entity_poly.entity_id
_entity_poly.type
_entity_poly.pdbx_seq_one_letter_code
_entity_poly.pdbx_strand_id
1 'polypeptide(L)'
;MAAHGRKRSIDQVADGSLRSSLEDFASRKDKSVPLTEIRNALMDHLLGSIQTELKHTVLFVCEEVRDFRQQQPSGEVPAVVEAPLLEGLEDDYQFFSRLSEGDSIPRCDATLLKIPVSKRDIEKEKHAAKKAIKKKIKKFKKSSGETSKPSAEFYVLSPEELKVHLPSIPFEDAKAAAKFVSTKPLSDGETRSPEQLLLAIDCEMCRTVKGVELTRLTLVDGNERVLLDEYVRPKNPIVDYCTQYSGITCEIMEATTMRLADIQEKFLTIVPAEAILVGHSIENDLQALQVLHHRVIDTACMYPHPKGPPFRSALRFLTSQFLNRAIQTGTDGHCSVEDAVAALQLAQLKIKHGPTFPSIEHEYKQKKVVNEMARAKKSVLIVDSQRACRSLSGGVACIIPGEEPSEVVQTVMHQLTTGFPPHLTWARIRGVKRSEIVAYIQKIKANLPDHSCLVTVLSGDTNDLRALHKRRTARTDPRSSLMWDKQQQEALDAAAFVAQTGIIHICLQ
;
A
#
# COMPACT_ATOMS: atom_id res chain seq x y z
N MET A 1 1.45 15.15 41.07
CA MET A 1 1.06 13.80 41.54
C MET A 1 0.44 13.05 40.37
N ALA A 2 1.03 11.90 40.03
CA ALA A 2 0.78 11.16 38.79
C ALA A 2 -0.52 10.34 38.86
N ALA A 3 -1.47 10.61 37.96
CA ALA A 3 -2.63 9.77 37.75
C ALA A 3 -2.20 8.47 37.04
N HIS A 4 -2.01 7.42 37.85
CA HIS A 4 -1.66 6.08 37.39
C HIS A 4 -2.82 5.46 36.60
N GLY A 5 -2.48 4.94 35.41
CA GLY A 5 -3.37 4.10 34.62
C GLY A 5 -3.85 2.90 35.42
N ARG A 6 -5.18 2.77 35.53
CA ARG A 6 -5.83 1.65 36.20
C ARG A 6 -5.69 0.40 35.32
N LYS A 7 -4.80 -0.51 35.71
CA LYS A 7 -4.82 -1.91 35.23
C LYS A 7 -6.17 -2.50 35.61
N ARG A 8 -6.92 -3.01 34.63
CA ARG A 8 -8.12 -3.83 34.89
C ARG A 8 -7.66 -5.14 35.54
N SER A 9 -8.31 -5.47 36.66
CA SER A 9 -8.12 -6.71 37.41
C SER A 9 -8.74 -7.89 36.66
N ILE A 10 -8.19 -9.09 36.86
CA ILE A 10 -8.51 -10.35 36.16
C ILE A 10 -9.85 -10.98 36.62
N ASP A 11 -10.56 -10.41 37.59
CA ASP A 11 -11.80 -10.99 38.15
C ASP A 11 -13.12 -10.29 37.74
N GLN A 12 -13.14 -9.58 36.59
CA GLN A 12 -14.39 -9.11 35.96
C GLN A 12 -14.65 -9.86 34.66
N VAL A 13 -14.80 -11.18 34.75
CA VAL A 13 -15.22 -12.06 33.66
C VAL A 13 -16.75 -12.17 33.72
N ALA A 14 -17.47 -11.14 33.28
CA ALA A 14 -18.92 -11.22 33.01
C ALA A 14 -19.52 -10.09 32.12
N ASP A 15 -18.74 -9.13 31.58
CA ASP A 15 -19.35 -7.93 30.94
C ASP A 15 -18.72 -7.52 29.58
N GLY A 16 -18.09 -8.46 28.87
CA GLY A 16 -17.27 -8.19 27.67
C GLY A 16 -17.93 -8.43 26.30
N SER A 17 -19.27 -8.45 26.21
CA SER A 17 -19.95 -8.71 24.93
C SER A 17 -20.09 -7.44 24.09
N LEU A 18 -20.08 -7.56 22.76
CA LEU A 18 -20.35 -6.45 21.83
C LEU A 18 -21.65 -5.76 22.24
N ARG A 19 -22.66 -6.56 22.60
CA ARG A 19 -23.99 -6.11 23.03
C ARG A 19 -23.91 -5.17 24.25
N SER A 20 -23.15 -5.52 25.29
CA SER A 20 -22.95 -4.65 26.47
C SER A 20 -22.31 -3.31 26.08
N SER A 21 -21.30 -3.33 25.18
CA SER A 21 -20.70 -2.09 24.67
C SER A 21 -21.70 -1.24 23.87
N LEU A 22 -22.55 -1.87 23.04
CA LEU A 22 -23.58 -1.18 22.26
C LEU A 22 -24.68 -0.58 23.14
N GLU A 23 -25.10 -1.28 24.19
CA GLU A 23 -26.06 -0.79 25.18
C GLU A 23 -25.50 0.42 25.93
N ASP A 24 -24.23 0.38 26.35
CA ASP A 24 -23.55 1.53 26.94
C ASP A 24 -23.51 2.71 25.96
N PHE A 25 -23.14 2.49 24.69
CA PHE A 25 -23.14 3.55 23.67
C PHE A 25 -24.52 4.16 23.43
N ALA A 26 -25.57 3.33 23.32
CA ALA A 26 -26.94 3.79 23.13
C ALA A 26 -27.50 4.55 24.35
N SER A 27 -26.99 4.27 25.55
CA SER A 27 -27.40 4.96 26.78
C SER A 27 -26.86 6.40 26.90
N ARG A 28 -25.81 6.75 26.13
CA ARG A 28 -25.15 8.07 26.14
C ARG A 28 -25.94 9.10 25.32
N LYS A 29 -27.14 9.45 25.78
CA LYS A 29 -28.10 10.31 25.08
C LYS A 29 -27.57 11.70 24.67
N ASP A 30 -26.60 12.27 25.38
CA ASP A 30 -26.10 13.65 25.15
C ASP A 30 -24.63 13.73 24.68
N LYS A 31 -23.98 12.60 24.36
CA LYS A 31 -22.55 12.61 23.97
C LYS A 31 -22.30 11.72 22.74
N SER A 32 -21.96 12.37 21.62
CA SER A 32 -21.48 11.72 20.41
C SER A 32 -20.35 10.71 20.71
N VAL A 33 -20.52 9.46 20.31
CA VAL A 33 -19.56 8.37 20.52
C VAL A 33 -18.45 8.42 19.47
N PRO A 34 -17.17 8.47 19.84
CA PRO A 34 -16.09 8.44 18.84
C PRO A 34 -16.09 7.15 18.02
N LEU A 35 -15.91 7.26 16.69
CA LEU A 35 -15.81 6.10 15.80
C LEU A 35 -14.68 5.13 16.20
N THR A 36 -13.66 5.64 16.89
CA THR A 36 -12.55 4.87 17.44
C THR A 36 -12.96 3.93 18.57
N GLU A 37 -13.94 4.30 19.41
CA GLU A 37 -14.48 3.43 20.47
C GLU A 37 -15.25 2.26 19.87
N ILE A 38 -16.08 2.54 18.86
CA ILE A 38 -16.87 1.53 18.13
C ILE A 38 -15.95 0.56 17.41
N ARG A 39 -14.93 1.09 16.72
CA ARG A 39 -13.88 0.25 16.12
C ARG A 39 -13.27 -0.69 17.16
N ASN A 40 -12.88 -0.19 18.33
CA ASN A 40 -12.23 -1.03 19.33
C ASN A 40 -13.14 -2.18 19.77
N ALA A 41 -14.42 -1.88 20.05
CA ALA A 41 -15.41 -2.91 20.37
C ALA A 41 -15.52 -3.95 19.25
N LEU A 42 -15.61 -3.53 17.98
CA LEU A 42 -15.67 -4.45 16.84
C LEU A 42 -14.39 -5.28 16.65
N MET A 43 -13.21 -4.69 16.85
CA MET A 43 -11.92 -5.36 16.63
C MET A 43 -11.67 -6.50 17.60
N ASP A 44 -12.09 -6.36 18.86
CA ASP A 44 -11.94 -7.40 19.87
C ASP A 44 -12.69 -8.68 19.45
N HIS A 45 -13.84 -8.54 18.79
CA HIS A 45 -14.60 -9.66 18.21
C HIS A 45 -14.02 -10.16 16.89
N LEU A 46 -13.71 -9.25 15.95
CA LEU A 46 -13.19 -9.61 14.62
C LEU A 46 -11.88 -10.40 14.70
N LEU A 47 -10.98 -10.02 15.60
CA LEU A 47 -9.67 -10.65 15.74
C LEU A 47 -9.65 -11.80 16.77
N GLY A 48 -10.80 -12.12 17.38
CA GLY A 48 -10.92 -13.22 18.34
C GLY A 48 -10.19 -12.98 19.66
N SER A 49 -10.07 -11.72 20.09
CA SER A 49 -9.51 -11.38 21.40
C SER A 49 -10.49 -11.69 22.54
N ILE A 50 -11.78 -11.80 22.22
CA ILE A 50 -12.86 -12.18 23.13
C ILE A 50 -13.69 -13.29 22.48
N GLN A 51 -14.18 -14.23 23.29
CA GLN A 51 -15.12 -15.26 22.83
C GLN A 51 -16.43 -14.59 22.39
N THR A 52 -16.83 -14.83 21.14
CA THR A 52 -18.02 -14.23 20.53
C THR A 52 -18.74 -15.26 19.69
N GLU A 53 -20.07 -15.14 19.63
CA GLU A 53 -20.90 -15.96 18.74
C GLU A 53 -20.88 -15.41 17.31
N LEU A 54 -20.47 -14.14 17.11
CA LEU A 54 -20.45 -13.48 15.82
C LEU A 54 -19.41 -14.09 14.87
N LYS A 55 -19.88 -14.49 13.68
CA LYS A 55 -19.06 -15.10 12.63
C LYS A 55 -18.77 -14.13 11.49
N HIS A 56 -19.73 -13.26 11.17
CA HIS A 56 -19.68 -12.36 10.03
C HIS A 56 -19.89 -10.92 10.45
N THR A 57 -19.16 -9.99 9.83
CA THR A 57 -19.32 -8.56 10.06
C THR A 57 -19.33 -7.81 8.74
N VAL A 58 -20.35 -6.99 8.52
CA VAL A 58 -20.49 -6.13 7.36
C VAL A 58 -20.30 -4.68 7.82
N LEU A 59 -19.25 -4.03 7.32
CA LEU A 59 -19.00 -2.60 7.48
C LEU A 59 -19.51 -1.88 6.23
N PHE A 60 -20.67 -1.24 6.33
CA PHE A 60 -21.32 -0.53 5.23
C PHE A 60 -21.18 0.98 5.42
N VAL A 61 -20.33 1.63 4.62
CA VAL A 61 -20.01 3.05 4.79
C VAL A 61 -20.68 3.88 3.68
N CYS A 62 -21.54 4.81 4.09
CA CYS A 62 -22.24 5.74 3.23
C CYS A 62 -21.64 7.14 3.41
N GLU A 63 -20.89 7.61 2.41
CA GLU A 63 -20.30 8.96 2.43
C GLU A 63 -21.10 9.93 1.54
N GLU A 64 -20.96 11.24 1.80
CA GLU A 64 -21.54 12.28 0.96
C GLU A 64 -23.08 12.13 0.83
N VAL A 65 -23.75 11.80 1.94
CA VAL A 65 -25.22 11.63 1.98
C VAL A 65 -25.90 12.98 1.69
N ARG A 66 -26.70 13.04 0.63
CA ARG A 66 -27.17 14.31 0.04
C ARG A 66 -28.08 15.12 0.95
N ASP A 67 -28.95 14.43 1.68
CA ASP A 67 -29.96 14.97 2.59
C ASP A 67 -29.59 14.70 4.06
N PHE A 68 -28.28 14.61 4.36
CA PHE A 68 -27.82 14.27 5.71
C PHE A 68 -28.28 15.30 6.76
N ARG A 69 -28.29 16.59 6.41
CA ARG A 69 -28.77 17.69 7.27
C ARG A 69 -29.79 18.55 6.52
N GLN A 70 -30.80 19.04 7.23
CA GLN A 70 -31.78 19.98 6.68
C GLN A 70 -31.10 21.34 6.42
N GLN A 71 -31.33 21.93 5.25
CA GLN A 71 -30.84 23.29 4.94
C GLN A 71 -31.65 24.31 5.76
N GLN A 72 -30.98 25.14 6.56
CA GLN A 72 -31.65 26.29 7.19
C GLN A 72 -31.95 27.38 6.15
N PRO A 73 -33.07 28.13 6.28
CA PRO A 73 -33.27 29.35 5.51
C PRO A 73 -32.19 30.37 5.86
N SER A 74 -31.66 31.04 4.84
CA SER A 74 -30.55 31.99 4.93
C SER A 74 -30.86 33.16 5.88
N GLY A 75 -30.15 33.28 7.00
CA GLY A 75 -30.22 34.50 7.83
C GLY A 75 -29.75 34.41 9.29
N GLU A 76 -29.67 33.24 9.90
CA GLU A 76 -29.28 33.09 11.31
C GLU A 76 -28.00 32.27 11.51
N VAL A 77 -27.28 32.56 12.58
CA VAL A 77 -26.04 31.87 13.01
C VAL A 77 -26.35 30.37 13.17
N PRO A 78 -25.54 29.44 12.64
CA PRO A 78 -25.91 28.04 12.57
C PRO A 78 -25.94 27.42 13.96
N ALA A 79 -27.12 27.29 14.55
CA ALA A 79 -27.37 26.26 15.55
C ALA A 79 -27.26 24.92 14.82
N VAL A 80 -26.26 24.11 15.17
CA VAL A 80 -26.05 22.82 14.50
C VAL A 80 -27.20 21.89 14.89
N VAL A 81 -28.20 21.79 14.01
CA VAL A 81 -29.30 20.84 14.17
C VAL A 81 -28.74 19.45 13.91
N GLU A 82 -28.75 18.59 14.93
CA GLU A 82 -28.40 17.18 14.78
C GLU A 82 -29.32 16.54 13.74
N ALA A 83 -28.73 15.78 12.81
CA ALA A 83 -29.51 15.04 11.82
C ALA A 83 -30.41 14.03 12.55
N PRO A 84 -31.69 13.85 12.19
CA PRO A 84 -32.51 12.84 12.84
C PRO A 84 -31.88 11.44 12.66
N LEU A 85 -32.18 10.50 13.56
CA LEU A 85 -31.82 9.09 13.37
C LEU A 85 -32.61 8.48 12.19
N LEU A 86 -32.27 7.26 11.77
CA LEU A 86 -32.94 6.61 10.65
C LEU A 86 -34.28 6.04 11.12
N GLU A 87 -35.36 6.50 10.48
CA GLU A 87 -36.72 5.98 10.68
C GLU A 87 -36.86 4.58 10.05
N GLY A 88 -37.69 3.71 10.66
CA GLY A 88 -37.94 2.35 10.14
C GLY A 88 -36.88 1.30 10.49
N LEU A 89 -35.99 1.59 11.45
CA LEU A 89 -34.93 0.70 11.96
C LEU A 89 -34.92 0.68 13.51
N GLU A 90 -36.10 0.65 14.13
CA GLU A 90 -36.30 0.90 15.56
C GLU A 90 -35.74 -0.20 16.49
N ASP A 91 -35.61 -1.43 16.01
CA ASP A 91 -35.06 -2.56 16.77
C ASP A 91 -33.52 -2.60 16.81
N ASP A 92 -32.86 -1.69 16.10
CA ASP A 92 -31.40 -1.67 15.95
C ASP A 92 -30.74 -0.56 16.80
N TYR A 93 -29.46 -0.71 17.12
CA TYR A 93 -28.71 0.31 17.86
C TYR A 93 -28.40 1.49 16.95
N GLN A 94 -28.84 2.69 17.31
CA GLN A 94 -28.56 3.92 16.58
C GLN A 94 -28.04 5.01 17.51
N PHE A 95 -26.97 5.69 17.12
CA PHE A 95 -26.41 6.79 17.91
C PHE A 95 -25.54 7.73 17.05
N PHE A 96 -25.37 8.95 17.56
CA PHE A 96 -24.50 9.95 16.96
C PHE A 96 -23.03 9.64 17.20
N SER A 97 -22.22 9.89 16.17
CA SER A 97 -20.79 9.59 16.23
C SER A 97 -19.90 10.71 15.72
N ARG A 98 -18.73 10.83 16.37
CA ARG A 98 -17.63 11.68 15.95
C ARG A 98 -16.65 10.84 15.14
N LEU A 99 -16.59 11.11 13.84
CA LEU A 99 -15.84 10.32 12.85
C LEU A 99 -14.33 10.63 12.83
N SER A 100 -13.94 11.83 13.25
CA SER A 100 -12.54 12.25 13.44
C SER A 100 -12.38 13.37 14.47
N GLU A 101 -11.15 13.56 14.95
CA GLU A 101 -10.78 14.59 15.94
C GLU A 101 -10.14 15.82 15.27
N GLY A 102 -10.18 16.94 16.00
CA GLY A 102 -9.58 18.20 15.57
C GLY A 102 -10.27 18.77 14.33
N ASP A 103 -9.50 19.11 13.31
CA ASP A 103 -9.96 19.61 12.01
C ASP A 103 -9.81 18.56 10.90
N SER A 104 -9.47 17.31 11.23
CA SER A 104 -9.17 16.27 10.24
C SER A 104 -10.39 15.92 9.41
N ILE A 105 -10.20 15.76 8.09
CA ILE A 105 -11.21 15.20 7.19
C ILE A 105 -11.48 13.74 7.61
N PRO A 106 -12.75 13.36 7.89
CA PRO A 106 -13.09 11.99 8.24
C PRO A 106 -12.64 10.99 7.18
N ARG A 107 -12.00 9.91 7.62
CA ARG A 107 -11.61 8.78 6.77
C ARG A 107 -12.01 7.48 7.44
N CYS A 108 -13.24 7.05 7.19
CA CYS A 108 -13.84 5.89 7.82
C CYS A 108 -13.00 4.63 7.63
N ASP A 109 -12.38 4.43 6.46
CA ASP A 109 -11.46 3.30 6.22
C ASP A 109 -10.19 3.39 7.05
N ALA A 110 -9.61 4.59 7.22
CA ALA A 110 -8.42 4.76 8.02
C ALA A 110 -8.71 4.50 9.51
N THR A 111 -9.92 4.78 9.97
CA THR A 111 -10.36 4.46 11.32
C THR A 111 -10.70 2.97 11.44
N LEU A 112 -11.61 2.45 10.64
CA LEU A 112 -12.20 1.12 10.80
C LEU A 112 -11.34 -0.03 10.27
N LEU A 113 -10.46 0.22 9.28
CA LEU A 113 -9.62 -0.83 8.68
C LEU A 113 -8.14 -0.74 9.08
N LYS A 114 -7.79 0.12 10.06
CA LYS A 114 -6.45 0.20 10.63
C LYS A 114 -6.45 0.13 12.15
N ILE A 115 -5.54 -0.67 12.67
CA ILE A 115 -5.34 -0.92 14.10
C ILE A 115 -4.17 -0.04 14.55
N PRO A 116 -4.38 0.87 15.53
CA PRO A 116 -3.29 1.62 16.12
C PRO A 116 -2.36 0.65 16.87
N VAL A 117 -1.05 0.82 16.68
CA VAL A 117 -0.04 0.00 17.35
C VAL A 117 0.39 0.71 18.63
N SER A 118 0.52 -0.03 19.75
CA SER A 118 0.97 0.56 21.00
C SER A 118 2.41 1.06 20.89
N LYS A 119 2.77 2.15 21.60
CA LYS A 119 4.16 2.65 21.61
C LYS A 119 5.17 1.56 22.01
N ARG A 120 4.79 0.68 22.94
CA ARG A 120 5.61 -0.45 23.39
C ARG A 120 5.87 -1.46 22.28
N ASP A 121 4.86 -1.79 21.48
CA ASP A 121 5.01 -2.74 20.37
C ASP A 121 5.82 -2.13 19.23
N ILE A 122 5.62 -0.83 18.95
CA ILE A 122 6.45 -0.06 18.01
C ILE A 122 7.92 -0.13 18.43
N GLU A 123 8.23 0.13 19.70
CA GLU A 123 9.60 0.07 20.22
C GLU A 123 10.18 -1.35 20.17
N LYS A 124 9.37 -2.36 20.49
CA LYS A 124 9.77 -3.77 20.44
C LYS A 124 10.10 -4.21 19.01
N GLU A 125 9.26 -3.89 18.04
CA GLU A 125 9.49 -4.20 16.62
C GLU A 125 10.69 -3.41 16.07
N LYS A 126 10.83 -2.12 16.41
CA LYS A 126 12.01 -1.30 16.07
C LYS A 126 13.29 -1.88 16.65
N HIS A 127 13.28 -2.35 17.89
CA HIS A 127 14.43 -2.98 18.53
C HIS A 127 14.77 -4.33 17.88
N ALA A 128 13.76 -5.14 17.55
CA ALA A 128 13.95 -6.42 16.84
C ALA A 128 14.59 -6.22 15.46
N ALA A 129 14.09 -5.27 14.66
CA ALA A 129 14.66 -4.95 13.35
C ALA A 129 16.10 -4.43 13.45
N LYS A 130 16.39 -3.51 14.39
CA LYS A 130 17.76 -3.05 14.66
C LYS A 130 18.69 -4.21 15.07
N LYS A 131 18.21 -5.14 15.90
CA LYS A 131 18.98 -6.32 16.33
C LYS A 131 19.27 -7.26 15.15
N ALA A 132 18.31 -7.48 14.26
CA ALA A 132 18.48 -8.28 13.06
C ALA A 132 19.53 -7.68 12.11
N ILE A 133 19.44 -6.37 11.85
CA ILE A 133 20.42 -5.63 11.04
C ILE A 133 21.81 -5.71 11.68
N LYS A 134 21.94 -5.47 12.99
CA LYS A 134 23.23 -5.56 13.70
C LYS A 134 23.83 -6.98 13.62
N LYS A 135 22.99 -8.02 13.65
CA LYS A 135 23.43 -9.41 13.45
C LYS A 135 23.92 -9.66 12.02
N LYS A 136 23.22 -9.17 10.98
CA LYS A 136 23.65 -9.27 9.58
C LYS A 136 24.99 -8.54 9.37
N ILE A 137 25.14 -7.33 9.90
CA ILE A 137 26.41 -6.56 9.87
C ILE A 137 27.54 -7.34 10.56
N LYS A 138 27.32 -7.86 11.77
CA LYS A 138 28.37 -8.62 12.49
C LYS A 138 28.77 -9.89 11.73
N LYS A 139 27.82 -10.58 11.09
CA LYS A 139 28.10 -11.75 10.25
C LYS A 139 28.96 -11.35 9.04
N PHE A 140 28.58 -10.27 8.36
CA PHE A 140 29.33 -9.75 7.21
C PHE A 140 30.75 -9.33 7.58
N LYS A 141 30.95 -8.52 8.63
CA LYS A 141 32.29 -8.12 9.09
C LYS A 141 33.19 -9.30 9.43
N LYS A 142 32.60 -10.41 9.94
CA LYS A 142 33.35 -11.64 10.23
C LYS A 142 33.77 -12.37 8.95
N SER A 143 32.96 -12.35 7.88
CA SER A 143 33.27 -13.03 6.62
C SER A 143 34.15 -12.21 5.69
N SER A 144 33.97 -10.88 5.62
CA SER A 144 34.74 -10.01 4.73
C SER A 144 36.05 -9.51 5.33
N GLY A 145 36.24 -9.62 6.65
CA GLY A 145 37.34 -8.97 7.37
C GLY A 145 37.24 -7.44 7.43
N GLU A 146 36.18 -6.86 6.87
CA GLU A 146 35.99 -5.42 6.75
C GLU A 146 35.52 -4.81 8.08
N THR A 147 36.27 -3.83 8.59
CA THR A 147 35.99 -3.17 9.88
C THR A 147 35.18 -1.88 9.73
N SER A 148 35.12 -1.31 8.52
CA SER A 148 34.50 -0.03 8.16
C SER A 148 32.97 -0.12 8.00
N LYS A 149 32.35 0.92 7.42
CA LYS A 149 30.93 0.93 7.05
C LYS A 149 30.68 -0.12 5.95
N PRO A 150 29.50 -0.75 5.90
CA PRO A 150 29.21 -1.77 4.88
C PRO A 150 29.29 -1.17 3.46
N SER A 151 30.15 -1.75 2.62
CA SER A 151 30.30 -1.43 1.21
C SER A 151 29.15 -2.02 0.36
N ALA A 152 29.21 -1.87 -0.96
CA ALA A 152 28.23 -2.48 -1.88
C ALA A 152 28.11 -4.00 -1.69
N GLU A 153 29.22 -4.69 -1.36
CA GLU A 153 29.28 -6.12 -1.08
C GLU A 153 28.28 -6.60 -0.02
N PHE A 154 27.97 -5.75 0.97
CA PHE A 154 27.00 -6.10 2.01
C PHE A 154 25.58 -6.34 1.48
N TYR A 155 25.25 -5.72 0.35
CA TYR A 155 23.93 -5.74 -0.26
C TYR A 155 23.80 -6.72 -1.42
N VAL A 156 24.92 -7.33 -1.85
CA VAL A 156 24.89 -8.41 -2.84
C VAL A 156 24.10 -9.58 -2.27
N LEU A 157 23.11 -10.05 -3.02
CA LEU A 157 22.24 -11.15 -2.62
C LEU A 157 23.06 -12.43 -2.41
N SER A 158 22.84 -13.12 -1.29
CA SER A 158 23.42 -14.45 -1.08
C SER A 158 22.81 -15.49 -2.04
N PRO A 159 23.44 -16.65 -2.25
CA PRO A 159 22.87 -17.73 -3.07
C PRO A 159 21.45 -18.13 -2.64
N GLU A 160 21.16 -18.13 -1.34
CA GLU A 160 19.81 -18.40 -0.83
C GLU A 160 18.84 -17.24 -1.10
N GLU A 161 19.30 -15.99 -0.97
CA GLU A 161 18.50 -14.80 -1.28
C GLU A 161 18.19 -14.74 -2.79
N LEU A 162 19.12 -15.11 -3.67
CA LEU A 162 18.90 -15.22 -5.12
C LEU A 162 17.79 -16.21 -5.45
N LYS A 163 17.74 -17.39 -4.82
CA LYS A 163 16.66 -18.37 -5.04
C LYS A 163 15.28 -17.84 -4.65
N VAL A 164 15.23 -17.05 -3.57
CA VAL A 164 13.98 -16.50 -3.05
C VAL A 164 13.51 -15.29 -3.88
N HIS A 165 14.44 -14.45 -4.30
CA HIS A 165 14.12 -13.18 -4.96
C HIS A 165 14.10 -13.26 -6.49
N LEU A 166 14.84 -14.18 -7.09
CA LEU A 166 14.92 -14.43 -8.53
C LEU A 166 14.58 -15.91 -8.86
N PRO A 167 13.40 -16.44 -8.44
CA PRO A 167 13.04 -17.84 -8.64
C PRO A 167 12.96 -18.27 -10.11
N SER A 168 12.76 -17.34 -11.04
CA SER A 168 12.65 -17.63 -12.48
C SER A 168 14.01 -17.78 -13.17
N ILE A 169 15.11 -17.43 -12.50
CA ILE A 169 16.46 -17.55 -13.04
C ILE A 169 17.05 -18.92 -12.65
N PRO A 170 17.44 -19.77 -13.63
CA PRO A 170 17.83 -21.14 -13.37
C PRO A 170 19.29 -21.25 -12.90
N PHE A 171 19.61 -20.72 -11.72
CA PHE A 171 20.98 -20.77 -11.17
C PHE A 171 21.48 -22.21 -10.91
N GLU A 172 20.58 -23.15 -10.59
CA GLU A 172 20.96 -24.53 -10.22
C GLU A 172 20.50 -25.61 -11.22
N ASP A 173 19.55 -25.28 -12.11
CA ASP A 173 19.07 -26.23 -13.13
C ASP A 173 19.95 -26.12 -14.39
N ALA A 174 20.92 -27.04 -14.50
CA ALA A 174 21.85 -27.09 -15.63
C ALA A 174 21.16 -27.17 -17.00
N LYS A 175 19.99 -27.81 -17.10
CA LYS A 175 19.27 -27.95 -18.38
C LYS A 175 18.58 -26.65 -18.77
N ALA A 176 17.99 -25.95 -17.80
CA ALA A 176 17.38 -24.64 -18.04
C ALA A 176 18.45 -23.55 -18.24
N ALA A 177 19.55 -23.60 -17.49
CA ALA A 177 20.71 -22.71 -17.59
C ALA A 177 21.38 -22.75 -18.97
N ALA A 178 21.30 -23.87 -19.70
CA ALA A 178 21.86 -24.00 -21.04
C ALA A 178 21.26 -23.02 -22.07
N LYS A 179 20.10 -22.40 -21.77
CA LYS A 179 19.50 -21.35 -22.60
C LYS A 179 20.01 -19.94 -22.28
N PHE A 180 20.83 -19.80 -21.24
CA PHE A 180 21.35 -18.53 -20.79
C PHE A 180 22.86 -18.45 -21.05
N VAL A 181 23.37 -17.23 -21.20
CA VAL A 181 24.81 -16.98 -21.26
C VAL A 181 25.29 -16.47 -19.90
N SER A 182 26.46 -16.94 -19.44
CA SER A 182 27.01 -16.56 -18.14
C SER A 182 28.07 -15.48 -18.28
N THR A 183 28.08 -14.50 -17.37
CA THR A 183 29.19 -13.53 -17.26
C THR A 183 30.50 -14.26 -16.95
N LYS A 184 31.59 -13.84 -17.59
CA LYS A 184 32.91 -14.46 -17.44
C LYS A 184 33.78 -13.64 -16.48
N PRO A 185 34.71 -14.28 -15.74
CA PRO A 185 35.70 -13.55 -14.94
C PRO A 185 36.48 -12.54 -15.78
N LEU A 186 36.99 -11.50 -15.12
CA LEU A 186 37.98 -10.61 -15.71
C LEU A 186 39.17 -11.39 -16.29
N SER A 187 39.75 -10.84 -17.36
CA SER A 187 40.93 -11.42 -18.00
C SER A 187 42.13 -11.43 -17.04
N ASP A 188 43.05 -12.39 -17.18
CA ASP A 188 44.25 -12.45 -16.35
C ASP A 188 45.05 -11.14 -16.43
N GLY A 189 45.24 -10.48 -15.28
CA GLY A 189 45.94 -9.20 -15.16
C GLY A 189 45.06 -7.96 -15.33
N GLU A 190 43.80 -8.10 -15.74
CA GLU A 190 42.84 -7.01 -15.75
C GLU A 190 42.34 -6.73 -14.31
N THR A 191 42.42 -5.47 -13.89
CA THR A 191 41.85 -5.02 -12.61
C THR A 191 40.98 -3.80 -12.86
N ARG A 192 39.81 -3.77 -12.19
CA ARG A 192 38.86 -2.66 -12.26
C ARG A 192 38.62 -2.11 -10.86
N SER A 193 38.44 -0.80 -10.75
CA SER A 193 38.09 -0.18 -9.47
C SER A 193 36.68 -0.61 -9.03
N PRO A 194 36.35 -0.52 -7.72
CA PRO A 194 35.01 -0.82 -7.23
C PRO A 194 33.91 0.00 -7.94
N GLU A 195 34.19 1.24 -8.32
CA GLU A 195 33.28 2.12 -9.04
C GLU A 195 33.02 1.64 -10.48
N GLN A 196 34.05 1.07 -11.12
CA GLN A 196 33.95 0.46 -12.46
C GLN A 196 33.24 -0.90 -12.45
N LEU A 197 33.18 -1.56 -11.29
CA LEU A 197 32.50 -2.83 -11.10
C LEU A 197 31.04 -2.65 -10.64
N LEU A 198 30.63 -1.47 -10.19
CA LEU A 198 29.24 -1.19 -9.85
C LEU A 198 28.50 -0.69 -11.09
N LEU A 199 27.62 -1.53 -11.64
CA LEU A 199 26.89 -1.25 -12.88
C LEU A 199 25.39 -1.34 -12.61
N ALA A 200 24.59 -0.44 -13.17
CA ALA A 200 23.14 -0.55 -13.10
C ALA A 200 22.53 -0.87 -14.46
N ILE A 201 21.50 -1.71 -14.44
CA ILE A 201 20.82 -2.25 -15.61
C ILE A 201 19.33 -1.99 -15.50
N ASP A 202 18.74 -1.70 -16.65
CA ASP A 202 17.29 -1.70 -16.85
C ASP A 202 16.99 -2.13 -18.29
N CYS A 203 15.93 -2.92 -18.46
CA CYS A 203 15.49 -3.42 -19.74
C CYS A 203 14.05 -2.97 -20.03
N GLU A 204 13.79 -2.66 -21.31
CA GLU A 204 12.43 -2.57 -21.81
C GLU A 204 12.05 -3.85 -22.55
N MET A 205 10.82 -4.28 -22.38
CA MET A 205 10.31 -5.53 -22.96
C MET A 205 8.95 -5.35 -23.67
N CYS A 206 8.67 -6.26 -24.60
CA CYS A 206 7.37 -6.39 -25.25
C CYS A 206 6.76 -7.79 -25.01
N ARG A 207 5.51 -7.99 -25.41
CA ARG A 207 4.87 -9.31 -25.47
C ARG A 207 4.91 -9.84 -26.89
N THR A 208 5.33 -11.09 -27.02
CA THR A 208 5.35 -11.86 -28.26
C THR A 208 4.50 -13.11 -28.12
N VAL A 209 4.35 -13.86 -29.21
CA VAL A 209 3.68 -15.17 -29.21
C VAL A 209 4.35 -16.22 -28.31
N LYS A 210 5.56 -15.96 -27.78
CA LYS A 210 6.30 -16.85 -26.87
C LYS A 210 6.44 -16.32 -25.45
N GLY A 211 5.89 -15.13 -25.15
CA GLY A 211 5.97 -14.53 -23.82
C GLY A 211 6.57 -13.13 -23.86
N VAL A 212 7.25 -12.74 -22.78
CA VAL A 212 7.91 -11.43 -22.67
C VAL A 212 9.32 -11.55 -23.25
N GLU A 213 9.70 -10.64 -24.16
CA GLU A 213 11.03 -10.62 -24.78
C GLU A 213 11.64 -9.21 -24.75
N LEU A 214 12.98 -9.17 -24.70
CA LEU A 214 13.79 -7.95 -24.63
C LEU A 214 13.62 -7.09 -25.88
N THR A 215 13.45 -5.78 -25.67
CA THR A 215 13.36 -4.77 -26.74
C THR A 215 14.35 -3.62 -26.62
N ARG A 216 14.87 -3.34 -25.42
CA ARG A 216 15.94 -2.38 -25.19
C ARG A 216 16.73 -2.79 -23.95
N LEU A 217 18.04 -2.64 -24.00
CA LEU A 217 18.92 -2.84 -22.86
C LEU A 217 19.66 -1.55 -22.57
N THR A 218 19.63 -1.10 -21.32
CA THR A 218 20.46 -0.01 -20.84
C THR A 218 21.37 -0.48 -19.70
N LEU A 219 22.64 -0.08 -19.77
CA LEU A 219 23.66 -0.29 -18.76
C LEU A 219 24.36 1.03 -18.45
N VAL A 220 24.45 1.39 -17.18
CA VAL A 220 25.13 2.60 -16.70
C VAL A 220 26.19 2.25 -15.67
N ASP A 221 27.29 3.02 -15.63
CA ASP A 221 28.35 2.85 -14.64
C ASP A 221 28.01 3.50 -13.29
N GLY A 222 28.86 3.29 -12.28
CA GLY A 222 28.70 3.87 -10.95
C GLY A 222 28.71 5.40 -10.89
N ASN A 223 29.09 6.09 -11.98
CA ASN A 223 29.06 7.54 -12.14
C ASN A 223 27.90 8.02 -13.03
N GLU A 224 26.90 7.17 -13.24
CA GLU A 224 25.70 7.47 -14.03
C GLU A 224 25.98 7.66 -15.53
N ARG A 225 27.14 7.22 -16.03
CA ARG A 225 27.46 7.26 -17.46
C ARG A 225 26.88 6.05 -18.17
N VAL A 226 26.21 6.29 -19.30
CA VAL A 226 25.69 5.21 -20.15
C VAL A 226 26.83 4.47 -20.83
N LEU A 227 26.92 3.16 -20.57
CA LEU A 227 27.89 2.25 -21.19
C LEU A 227 27.30 1.50 -22.38
N LEU A 228 26.00 1.19 -22.31
CA LEU A 228 25.26 0.49 -23.35
C LEU A 228 23.82 0.98 -23.30
N ASP A 229 23.24 1.38 -24.43
CA ASP A 229 21.82 1.73 -24.55
C ASP A 229 21.36 1.44 -25.98
N GLU A 230 20.81 0.26 -26.19
CA GLU A 230 20.58 -0.28 -27.53
C GLU A 230 19.22 -0.97 -27.62
N TYR A 231 18.54 -0.78 -28.76
CA TYR A 231 17.33 -1.52 -29.09
C TYR A 231 17.66 -2.92 -29.58
N VAL A 232 16.81 -3.87 -29.23
CA VAL A 232 16.93 -5.29 -29.57
C VAL A 232 15.64 -5.71 -30.22
N ARG A 233 15.70 -6.38 -31.37
CA ARG A 233 14.50 -6.90 -32.02
C ARG A 233 14.25 -8.34 -31.58
N PRO A 234 13.08 -8.62 -30.99
CA PRO A 234 12.67 -9.98 -30.64
C PRO A 234 12.67 -10.91 -31.86
N LYS A 235 12.98 -12.19 -31.62
CA LYS A 235 12.94 -13.21 -32.67
C LYS A 235 11.50 -13.55 -33.07
N ASN A 236 10.59 -13.57 -32.10
CA ASN A 236 9.21 -13.95 -32.33
C ASN A 236 8.35 -12.71 -32.67
N PRO A 237 7.23 -12.89 -33.40
CA PRO A 237 6.30 -11.82 -33.69
C PRO A 237 5.78 -11.14 -32.41
N ILE A 238 5.89 -9.81 -32.37
CA ILE A 238 5.36 -8.96 -31.30
C ILE A 238 3.84 -8.90 -31.43
N VAL A 239 3.14 -9.15 -30.33
CA VAL A 239 1.67 -9.03 -30.24
C VAL A 239 1.24 -7.77 -29.50
N ASP A 240 2.09 -7.26 -28.61
CA ASP A 240 1.89 -6.00 -27.90
C ASP A 240 3.26 -5.40 -27.57
N TYR A 241 3.51 -4.18 -28.05
CA TYR A 241 4.75 -3.45 -27.84
C TYR A 241 4.91 -2.92 -26.41
N CYS A 242 3.83 -2.94 -25.62
CA CYS A 242 3.78 -2.37 -24.28
C CYS A 242 4.13 -0.87 -24.25
N THR A 243 3.90 -0.12 -25.33
CA THR A 243 4.41 1.25 -25.54
C THR A 243 4.16 2.20 -24.37
N GLN A 244 2.98 2.12 -23.73
CA GLN A 244 2.65 2.93 -22.55
C GLN A 244 3.59 2.71 -21.35
N TYR A 245 4.27 1.57 -21.30
CA TYR A 245 5.22 1.20 -20.26
C TYR A 245 6.66 1.24 -20.79
N SER A 246 6.90 0.83 -22.04
CA SER A 246 8.25 0.62 -22.56
C SER A 246 8.78 1.72 -23.49
N GLY A 247 7.89 2.57 -24.00
CA GLY A 247 8.20 3.54 -25.05
C GLY A 247 8.55 2.93 -26.41
N ILE A 248 8.43 1.61 -26.55
CA ILE A 248 8.75 0.89 -27.78
C ILE A 248 7.61 1.00 -28.77
N THR A 249 7.92 1.31 -30.03
CA THR A 249 6.95 1.37 -31.12
C THR A 249 7.28 0.39 -32.24
N CYS A 250 6.33 0.18 -33.14
CA CYS A 250 6.52 -0.66 -34.32
C CYS A 250 7.68 -0.16 -35.18
N GLU A 251 7.75 1.14 -35.42
CA GLU A 251 8.74 1.80 -36.26
C GLU A 251 10.16 1.59 -35.71
N ILE A 252 10.34 1.72 -34.38
CA ILE A 252 11.62 1.45 -33.72
C ILE A 252 12.03 -0.01 -33.96
N MET A 253 11.12 -0.96 -33.75
CA MET A 253 11.42 -2.39 -33.92
C MET A 253 11.66 -2.78 -35.38
N GLU A 254 11.01 -2.11 -36.34
CA GLU A 254 11.26 -2.32 -37.77
C GLU A 254 12.64 -1.84 -38.19
N ALA A 255 13.08 -0.70 -37.66
CA ALA A 255 14.42 -0.14 -37.90
C ALA A 255 15.54 -0.91 -37.15
N THR A 256 15.19 -1.65 -36.10
CA THR A 256 16.17 -2.36 -35.26
C THR A 256 16.63 -3.67 -35.89
N THR A 257 17.95 -3.78 -36.11
CA THR A 257 18.59 -4.98 -36.67
C THR A 257 19.23 -5.86 -35.61
N MET A 258 19.65 -5.30 -34.47
CA MET A 258 20.31 -6.02 -33.39
C MET A 258 19.40 -7.11 -32.81
N ARG A 259 19.97 -8.28 -32.54
CA ARG A 259 19.28 -9.45 -31.97
C ARG A 259 19.83 -9.75 -30.57
N LEU A 260 19.14 -10.65 -29.87
CA LEU A 260 19.49 -11.05 -28.50
C LEU A 260 20.94 -11.54 -28.37
N ALA A 261 21.43 -12.31 -29.34
CA ALA A 261 22.81 -12.80 -29.33
C ALA A 261 23.84 -11.66 -29.44
N ASP A 262 23.57 -10.66 -30.28
CA ASP A 262 24.48 -9.52 -30.51
C ASP A 262 24.57 -8.65 -29.26
N ILE A 263 23.43 -8.36 -28.62
CA ILE A 263 23.41 -7.56 -27.40
C ILE A 263 24.02 -8.32 -26.21
N GLN A 264 23.86 -9.64 -26.15
CA GLN A 264 24.51 -10.49 -25.15
C GLN A 264 26.03 -10.45 -25.30
N GLU A 265 26.55 -10.51 -26.52
CA GLU A 265 27.99 -10.38 -26.76
C GLU A 265 28.50 -9.02 -26.27
N LYS A 266 27.85 -7.92 -26.68
CA LYS A 266 28.18 -6.57 -26.18
C LYS A 266 28.13 -6.51 -24.65
N PHE A 267 27.07 -7.02 -24.04
CA PHE A 267 26.91 -7.05 -22.59
C PHE A 267 28.06 -7.79 -21.90
N LEU A 268 28.43 -8.98 -22.38
CA LEU A 268 29.50 -9.82 -21.81
C LEU A 268 30.90 -9.20 -21.97
N THR A 269 31.12 -8.32 -22.95
CA THR A 269 32.38 -7.55 -23.04
C THR A 269 32.50 -6.48 -21.97
N ILE A 270 31.37 -5.91 -21.52
CA ILE A 270 31.34 -4.81 -20.56
C ILE A 270 31.23 -5.36 -19.13
N VAL A 271 30.46 -6.43 -18.91
CA VAL A 271 30.08 -6.95 -17.59
C VAL A 271 30.84 -8.23 -17.23
N PRO A 272 31.93 -8.13 -16.44
CA PRO A 272 32.61 -9.31 -15.91
C PRO A 272 31.83 -9.96 -14.76
N ALA A 273 32.21 -11.19 -14.39
CA ALA A 273 31.57 -11.95 -13.31
C ALA A 273 31.72 -11.27 -11.94
N GLU A 274 32.78 -10.47 -11.74
CA GLU A 274 33.07 -9.72 -10.52
C GLU A 274 32.22 -8.45 -10.38
N ALA A 275 31.66 -7.93 -11.48
CA ALA A 275 30.79 -6.76 -11.45
C ALA A 275 29.59 -7.02 -10.55
N ILE A 276 29.07 -5.95 -9.94
CA ILE A 276 27.83 -5.95 -9.17
C ILE A 276 26.77 -5.29 -10.05
N LEU A 277 25.78 -6.06 -10.49
CA LEU A 277 24.62 -5.54 -11.20
C LEU A 277 23.58 -5.01 -10.22
N VAL A 278 23.24 -3.73 -10.36
CA VAL A 278 22.19 -3.05 -9.62
C VAL A 278 20.95 -2.93 -10.50
N GLY A 279 19.79 -3.28 -10.00
CA GLY A 279 18.52 -3.09 -10.72
C GLY A 279 17.34 -2.95 -9.78
N HIS A 280 16.13 -2.87 -10.35
CA HIS A 280 14.89 -2.83 -9.58
C HIS A 280 13.93 -3.94 -10.03
N SER A 281 13.72 -4.96 -9.20
CA SER A 281 13.04 -6.20 -9.63
C SER A 281 13.74 -6.87 -10.83
N ILE A 282 15.07 -6.89 -10.78
CA ILE A 282 16.02 -7.25 -11.85
C ILE A 282 15.84 -8.67 -12.44
N GLU A 283 15.03 -9.51 -11.79
CA GLU A 283 14.68 -10.86 -12.25
C GLU A 283 14.17 -10.86 -13.70
N ASN A 284 13.26 -9.94 -14.02
CA ASN A 284 12.66 -9.87 -15.36
C ASN A 284 13.69 -9.44 -16.40
N ASP A 285 14.58 -8.52 -16.05
CA ASP A 285 15.66 -8.04 -16.91
C ASP A 285 16.62 -9.15 -17.27
N LEU A 286 17.12 -9.90 -16.27
CA LEU A 286 18.03 -11.04 -16.50
C LEU A 286 17.35 -12.19 -17.24
N GLN A 287 16.05 -12.40 -17.03
CA GLN A 287 15.27 -13.40 -17.74
C GLN A 287 15.08 -13.03 -19.22
N ALA A 288 14.73 -11.79 -19.51
CA ALA A 288 14.55 -11.28 -20.87
C ALA A 288 15.88 -11.23 -21.63
N LEU A 289 16.96 -10.82 -20.96
CA LEU A 289 18.32 -10.81 -21.50
C LEU A 289 18.93 -12.22 -21.60
N GLN A 290 18.35 -13.22 -20.94
CA GLN A 290 18.84 -14.59 -20.85
C GLN A 290 20.31 -14.66 -20.38
N VAL A 291 20.63 -13.91 -19.32
CA VAL A 291 21.98 -13.86 -18.72
C VAL A 291 21.97 -14.44 -17.30
N LEU A 292 22.97 -15.27 -16.99
CA LEU A 292 23.26 -15.71 -15.63
C LEU A 292 24.37 -14.84 -15.03
N HIS A 293 23.99 -14.06 -14.03
CA HIS A 293 24.91 -13.24 -13.25
C HIS A 293 24.59 -13.37 -11.76
N HIS A 294 25.60 -13.61 -10.93
CA HIS A 294 25.40 -14.00 -9.53
C HIS A 294 25.54 -12.81 -8.55
N ARG A 295 26.22 -11.74 -8.94
CA ARG A 295 26.53 -10.62 -8.05
C ARG A 295 25.52 -9.49 -8.27
N VAL A 296 24.34 -9.67 -7.67
CA VAL A 296 23.18 -8.80 -7.89
C VAL A 296 22.83 -8.01 -6.63
N ILE A 297 22.56 -6.72 -6.80
CA ILE A 297 21.86 -5.86 -5.84
C ILE A 297 20.49 -5.50 -6.44
N ASP A 298 19.42 -5.98 -5.83
CA ASP A 298 18.06 -5.58 -6.19
C ASP A 298 17.54 -4.51 -5.23
N THR A 299 17.28 -3.31 -5.74
CA THR A 299 16.75 -2.19 -4.95
C THR A 299 15.38 -2.49 -4.35
N ALA A 300 14.56 -3.34 -4.97
CA ALA A 300 13.30 -3.80 -4.39
C ALA A 300 13.51 -4.64 -3.12
N CYS A 301 14.65 -5.34 -3.02
CA CYS A 301 15.05 -6.09 -1.82
C CYS A 301 15.72 -5.17 -0.79
N MET A 302 16.49 -4.18 -1.25
CA MET A 302 17.08 -3.16 -0.39
C MET A 302 16.00 -2.33 0.32
N TYR A 303 14.89 -2.03 -0.34
CA TYR A 303 13.78 -1.26 0.20
C TYR A 303 12.52 -2.13 0.30
N PRO A 304 12.46 -3.02 1.32
CA PRO A 304 11.37 -3.98 1.43
C PRO A 304 10.03 -3.27 1.54
N HIS A 305 9.03 -3.87 0.91
CA HIS A 305 7.67 -3.35 0.98
C HIS A 305 7.08 -3.58 2.39
N PRO A 306 6.33 -2.62 2.97
CA PRO A 306 5.74 -2.75 4.31
C PRO A 306 4.79 -3.95 4.50
N LYS A 307 4.19 -4.44 3.41
CA LYS A 307 3.34 -5.66 3.43
C LYS A 307 4.16 -6.96 3.42
N GLY A 308 5.47 -6.90 3.27
CA GLY A 308 6.34 -8.04 3.04
C GLY A 308 6.16 -8.70 1.66
N PRO A 309 6.93 -9.76 1.37
CA PRO A 309 6.78 -10.56 0.17
C PRO A 309 5.36 -11.15 0.02
N PRO A 310 4.84 -11.32 -1.22
CA PRO A 310 5.51 -11.08 -2.50
C PRO A 310 5.44 -9.62 -2.98
N PHE A 311 4.88 -8.69 -2.20
CA PHE A 311 4.75 -7.30 -2.61
C PHE A 311 6.12 -6.61 -2.68
N ARG A 312 6.35 -5.85 -3.74
CA ARG A 312 7.53 -5.01 -3.95
C ARG A 312 7.10 -3.54 -4.09
N SER A 313 7.89 -2.61 -3.56
CA SER A 313 7.65 -1.18 -3.73
C SER A 313 8.07 -0.77 -5.13
N ALA A 314 7.22 -0.05 -5.87
CA ALA A 314 7.56 0.42 -7.21
C ALA A 314 8.73 1.42 -7.19
N LEU A 315 9.58 1.41 -8.22
CA LEU A 315 10.72 2.33 -8.35
C LEU A 315 10.30 3.80 -8.24
N ARG A 316 9.23 4.20 -8.94
CA ARG A 316 8.64 5.56 -8.87
C ARG A 316 8.26 5.97 -7.45
N PHE A 317 7.78 5.04 -6.64
CA PHE A 317 7.46 5.33 -5.24
C PHE A 317 8.73 5.55 -4.42
N LEU A 318 9.74 4.68 -4.59
CA LEU A 318 11.00 4.76 -3.86
C LEU A 318 11.79 6.04 -4.21
N THR A 319 11.87 6.40 -5.48
CA THR A 319 12.52 7.63 -5.94
C THR A 319 11.82 8.88 -5.45
N SER A 320 10.48 8.91 -5.52
CA SER A 320 9.70 10.01 -4.95
C SER A 320 9.91 10.15 -3.45
N GLN A 321 9.95 9.03 -2.72
CA GLN A 321 10.09 9.02 -1.26
C GLN A 321 11.52 9.37 -0.79
N PHE A 322 12.56 8.84 -1.45
CA PHE A 322 13.94 8.88 -0.94
C PHE A 322 14.88 9.80 -1.71
N LEU A 323 14.59 10.04 -3.00
CA LEU A 323 15.37 10.95 -3.84
C LEU A 323 14.64 12.28 -4.08
N ASN A 324 13.38 12.43 -3.62
CA ASN A 324 12.50 13.56 -3.94
C ASN A 324 12.38 13.81 -5.45
N ARG A 325 12.45 12.74 -6.25
CA ARG A 325 12.40 12.80 -7.71
C ARG A 325 11.18 12.05 -8.22
N ALA A 326 10.38 12.69 -9.08
CA ALA A 326 9.38 12.02 -9.87
C ALA A 326 10.04 11.49 -11.15
N ILE A 327 9.84 10.22 -11.45
CA ILE A 327 10.28 9.53 -12.68
C ILE A 327 9.05 8.96 -13.39
N GLN A 328 9.17 8.56 -14.65
CA GLN A 328 8.08 7.94 -15.42
C GLN A 328 6.82 8.83 -15.46
N THR A 329 7.03 10.13 -15.72
CA THR A 329 5.94 11.13 -15.74
C THR A 329 5.39 11.41 -17.13
N GLY A 330 6.10 10.99 -18.18
CA GLY A 330 5.69 11.13 -19.57
C GLY A 330 4.58 10.14 -19.96
N THR A 331 3.93 10.43 -21.10
CA THR A 331 2.93 9.55 -21.72
C THR A 331 3.55 8.57 -22.72
N ASP A 332 4.80 8.79 -23.10
CA ASP A 332 5.47 8.10 -24.21
C ASP A 332 6.21 6.83 -23.75
N GLY A 333 5.81 6.26 -22.60
CA GLY A 333 6.48 5.13 -21.97
C GLY A 333 7.58 5.52 -20.99
N HIS A 334 8.25 4.51 -20.41
CA HIS A 334 9.37 4.71 -19.51
C HIS A 334 10.68 4.94 -20.26
N CYS A 335 11.65 5.51 -19.56
CA CYS A 335 13.00 5.70 -20.06
C CYS A 335 13.95 4.80 -19.26
N SER A 336 14.42 3.73 -19.88
CA SER A 336 15.33 2.78 -19.24
C SER A 336 16.61 3.41 -18.67
N VAL A 337 17.12 4.49 -19.27
CA VAL A 337 18.24 5.26 -18.71
C VAL A 337 17.85 5.96 -17.40
N GLU A 338 16.66 6.57 -17.34
CA GLU A 338 16.15 7.20 -16.11
C GLU A 338 15.98 6.16 -15.00
N ASP A 339 15.47 4.97 -15.35
CA ASP A 339 15.17 3.88 -14.42
C ASP A 339 16.45 3.18 -13.91
N ALA A 340 17.43 2.91 -14.78
CA ALA A 340 18.74 2.38 -14.39
C ALA A 340 19.48 3.35 -13.44
N VAL A 341 19.50 4.65 -13.76
CA VAL A 341 20.11 5.68 -12.91
C VAL A 341 19.34 5.82 -11.58
N ALA A 342 18.00 5.75 -11.61
CA ALA A 342 17.18 5.76 -10.40
C ALA A 342 17.52 4.59 -9.45
N ALA A 343 17.63 3.37 -9.99
CA ALA A 343 17.99 2.21 -9.22
C ALA A 343 19.41 2.35 -8.63
N LEU A 344 20.37 2.81 -9.43
CA LEU A 344 21.74 3.07 -8.97
C LEU A 344 21.78 4.06 -7.81
N GLN A 345 21.12 5.22 -7.96
CA GLN A 345 21.09 6.27 -6.95
C GLN A 345 20.43 5.81 -5.65
N LEU A 346 19.36 5.01 -5.72
CA LEU A 346 18.75 4.38 -4.54
C LEU A 346 19.73 3.43 -3.83
N ALA A 347 20.43 2.58 -4.59
CA ALA A 347 21.43 1.68 -4.02
C ALA A 347 22.57 2.46 -3.35
N GLN A 348 23.14 3.45 -4.03
CA GLN A 348 24.20 4.31 -3.50
C GLN A 348 23.76 5.09 -2.26
N LEU A 349 22.52 5.62 -2.24
CA LEU A 349 21.95 6.31 -1.10
C LEU A 349 21.95 5.40 0.14
N LYS A 350 21.46 4.16 -0.02
CA LYS A 350 21.44 3.20 1.09
C LYS A 350 22.82 2.70 1.48
N ILE A 351 23.75 2.52 0.54
CA ILE A 351 25.15 2.19 0.84
C ILE A 351 25.78 3.31 1.68
N LYS A 352 25.62 4.57 1.26
CA LYS A 352 26.16 5.76 1.94
C LYS A 352 25.63 5.92 3.38
N HIS A 353 24.32 5.75 3.57
CA HIS A 353 23.67 5.92 4.87
C HIS A 353 23.68 4.64 5.73
N GLY A 354 23.96 3.49 5.11
CA GLY A 354 24.07 2.19 5.75
C GLY A 354 22.74 1.43 5.87
N PRO A 355 22.78 0.17 6.34
CA PRO A 355 21.65 -0.77 6.24
C PRO A 355 20.40 -0.37 7.03
N THR A 356 20.54 0.54 7.99
CA THR A 356 19.44 1.08 8.80
C THR A 356 18.65 2.18 8.09
N PHE A 357 19.08 2.60 6.90
CA PHE A 357 18.37 3.56 6.08
C PHE A 357 17.39 2.85 5.13
N PRO A 358 16.17 3.36 4.92
CA PRO A 358 15.54 4.48 5.63
C PRO A 358 15.15 4.10 7.07
N SER A 359 14.97 5.08 7.95
CA SER A 359 14.49 4.80 9.30
C SER A 359 13.11 4.13 9.22
N ILE A 360 12.96 2.95 9.83
CA ILE A 360 11.77 2.09 9.76
C ILE A 360 10.55 2.71 10.51
N GLU A 361 10.53 4.02 10.73
CA GLU A 361 9.57 4.67 11.63
C GLU A 361 8.14 4.74 11.07
N HIS A 362 7.97 4.64 9.74
CA HIS A 362 6.66 4.69 9.10
C HIS A 362 5.92 3.35 9.12
N GLU A 363 6.62 2.20 9.07
CA GLU A 363 5.98 0.88 9.01
C GLU A 363 5.26 0.51 10.32
N TYR A 364 5.72 1.04 11.45
CA TYR A 364 5.22 0.62 12.76
C TYR A 364 3.97 1.37 13.24
N LYS A 365 3.55 2.44 12.57
CA LYS A 365 2.50 3.32 13.14
C LYS A 365 1.10 2.69 13.12
N GLN A 366 0.77 1.84 12.14
CA GLN A 366 -0.58 1.28 11.96
C GLN A 366 -0.56 -0.10 11.29
N LYS A 367 -1.30 -1.07 11.83
CA LYS A 367 -1.52 -2.40 11.21
C LYS A 367 -2.83 -2.39 10.41
N LYS A 368 -2.87 -3.07 9.26
CA LYS A 368 -4.10 -3.21 8.46
C LYS A 368 -4.93 -4.36 9.00
N VAL A 369 -6.23 -4.14 9.24
CA VAL A 369 -7.16 -5.18 9.70
C VAL A 369 -7.16 -6.37 8.75
N VAL A 370 -7.19 -6.12 7.44
CA VAL A 370 -7.12 -7.15 6.38
C VAL A 370 -5.93 -8.09 6.55
N ASN A 371 -4.76 -7.57 6.97
CA ASN A 371 -3.57 -8.39 7.17
C ASN A 371 -3.65 -9.23 8.45
N GLU A 372 -4.27 -8.71 9.52
CA GLU A 372 -4.48 -9.51 10.73
C GLU A 372 -5.53 -10.60 10.51
N MET A 373 -6.59 -10.29 9.74
CA MET A 373 -7.57 -11.29 9.29
C MET A 373 -6.90 -12.41 8.50
N ALA A 374 -5.95 -12.07 7.62
CA ALA A 374 -5.15 -13.06 6.90
C ALA A 374 -4.40 -14.03 7.82
N ARG A 375 -3.73 -13.48 8.85
CA ARG A 375 -3.00 -14.28 9.83
C ARG A 375 -3.93 -15.17 10.65
N ALA A 376 -5.14 -14.70 10.92
CA ALA A 376 -6.20 -15.46 11.56
C ALA A 376 -6.92 -16.44 10.60
N LYS A 377 -6.51 -16.54 9.33
CA LYS A 377 -7.15 -17.35 8.28
C LYS A 377 -8.63 -17.02 8.06
N LYS A 378 -9.01 -15.75 8.25
CA LYS A 378 -10.36 -15.24 8.03
C LYS A 378 -10.46 -14.54 6.68
N SER A 379 -11.54 -14.83 5.96
CA SER A 379 -11.84 -14.24 4.64
C SER A 379 -12.31 -12.78 4.77
N VAL A 380 -11.89 -11.95 3.82
CA VAL A 380 -12.29 -10.53 3.75
C VAL A 380 -12.82 -10.23 2.35
N LEU A 381 -13.92 -9.49 2.25
CA LEU A 381 -14.44 -8.93 1.01
C LEU A 381 -14.34 -7.41 1.06
N ILE A 382 -13.89 -6.78 -0.03
CA ILE A 382 -13.83 -5.32 -0.19
C ILE A 382 -14.56 -4.95 -1.48
N VAL A 383 -15.65 -4.20 -1.36
CA VAL A 383 -16.42 -3.61 -2.45
C VAL A 383 -16.34 -2.08 -2.34
N ASP A 384 -15.51 -1.45 -3.18
CA ASP A 384 -15.26 -0.01 -3.15
C ASP A 384 -14.75 0.45 -4.53
N SER A 385 -14.50 1.75 -4.69
CA SER A 385 -13.85 2.31 -5.88
C SER A 385 -12.53 1.61 -6.21
N GLN A 386 -12.20 1.56 -7.50
CA GLN A 386 -10.95 0.93 -7.99
C GLN A 386 -9.71 1.46 -7.26
N ARG A 387 -9.69 2.76 -6.95
CA ARG A 387 -8.62 3.40 -6.18
C ARG A 387 -8.55 2.90 -4.73
N ALA A 388 -9.69 2.83 -4.04
CA ALA A 388 -9.75 2.36 -2.66
C ALA A 388 -9.37 0.88 -2.56
N CYS A 389 -9.87 0.05 -3.48
CA CYS A 389 -9.50 -1.36 -3.62
C CYS A 389 -7.98 -1.57 -3.66
N ARG A 390 -7.25 -0.79 -4.47
CA ARG A 390 -5.77 -0.84 -4.53
C ARG A 390 -5.13 -0.50 -3.18
N SER A 391 -5.62 0.53 -2.50
CA SER A 391 -5.10 0.98 -1.20
C SER A 391 -5.38 -0.01 -0.07
N LEU A 392 -6.59 -0.55 -0.02
CA LEU A 392 -7.08 -1.45 1.03
C LEU A 392 -6.67 -2.91 0.82
N SER A 393 -6.22 -3.26 -0.40
CA SER A 393 -5.75 -4.60 -0.76
C SER A 393 -4.78 -5.21 0.26
N GLY A 394 -4.96 -6.52 0.50
CA GLY A 394 -4.11 -7.39 1.32
C GLY A 394 -4.26 -8.83 0.84
N GLY A 395 -3.32 -9.71 1.21
CA GLY A 395 -3.15 -11.03 0.58
C GLY A 395 -4.33 -12.03 0.68
N VAL A 396 -5.38 -11.74 1.45
CA VAL A 396 -6.56 -12.60 1.62
C VAL A 396 -7.89 -11.93 1.27
N ALA A 397 -7.86 -10.66 0.85
CA ALA A 397 -9.09 -9.95 0.51
C ALA A 397 -9.53 -10.31 -0.91
N CYS A 398 -10.77 -10.79 -1.04
CA CYS A 398 -11.50 -10.71 -2.30
C CYS A 398 -11.85 -9.24 -2.55
N ILE A 399 -11.56 -8.75 -3.75
CA ILE A 399 -11.70 -7.33 -4.10
C ILE A 399 -12.58 -7.24 -5.33
N ILE A 400 -13.70 -6.52 -5.20
CA ILE A 400 -14.64 -6.27 -6.30
C ILE A 400 -14.78 -4.76 -6.44
N PRO A 401 -14.16 -4.15 -7.46
CA PRO A 401 -14.33 -2.72 -7.70
C PRO A 401 -15.78 -2.39 -8.05
N GLY A 402 -16.36 -1.39 -7.40
CA GLY A 402 -17.72 -0.93 -7.64
C GLY A 402 -17.94 0.47 -7.09
N GLU A 403 -18.62 1.32 -7.87
CA GLU A 403 -18.93 2.70 -7.49
C GLU A 403 -20.43 3.01 -7.52
N GLU A 404 -21.19 2.29 -8.36
CA GLU A 404 -22.63 2.43 -8.43
C GLU A 404 -23.29 1.81 -7.17
N PRO A 405 -24.07 2.58 -6.39
CA PRO A 405 -24.59 2.12 -5.11
C PRO A 405 -25.42 0.83 -5.16
N SER A 406 -26.26 0.66 -6.19
CA SER A 406 -27.11 -0.51 -6.31
C SER A 406 -26.30 -1.78 -6.63
N GLU A 407 -25.30 -1.70 -7.51
CA GLU A 407 -24.36 -2.77 -7.85
C GLU A 407 -23.50 -3.17 -6.66
N VAL A 408 -23.02 -2.20 -5.87
CA VAL A 408 -22.27 -2.46 -4.64
C VAL A 408 -23.12 -3.29 -3.67
N VAL A 409 -24.37 -2.88 -3.44
CA VAL A 409 -25.28 -3.58 -2.51
C VAL A 409 -25.65 -4.98 -3.04
N GLN A 410 -25.93 -5.11 -4.34
CA GLN A 410 -26.19 -6.41 -4.97
C GLN A 410 -24.99 -7.35 -4.83
N THR A 411 -23.78 -6.84 -5.03
CA THR A 411 -22.55 -7.62 -4.87
C THR A 411 -22.39 -8.10 -3.42
N VAL A 412 -22.61 -7.23 -2.44
CA VAL A 412 -22.56 -7.60 -1.02
C VAL A 412 -23.58 -8.70 -0.71
N MET A 413 -24.83 -8.51 -1.11
CA MET A 413 -25.90 -9.50 -0.89
C MET A 413 -25.58 -10.85 -1.54
N HIS A 414 -25.12 -10.82 -2.79
CA HIS A 414 -24.73 -12.04 -3.49
C HIS A 414 -23.64 -12.78 -2.71
N GLN A 415 -22.59 -12.09 -2.27
CA GLN A 415 -21.48 -12.71 -1.52
C GLN A 415 -21.88 -13.22 -0.12
N LEU A 416 -22.88 -12.61 0.52
CA LEU A 416 -23.42 -13.11 1.79
C LEU A 416 -24.23 -14.41 1.63
N THR A 417 -24.79 -14.65 0.44
CA THR A 417 -25.70 -15.77 0.16
C THR A 417 -25.04 -16.96 -0.55
N THR A 418 -23.75 -16.89 -0.92
CA THR A 418 -23.04 -17.94 -1.67
C THR A 418 -22.71 -19.22 -0.87
N GLY A 419 -23.24 -19.38 0.35
CA GLY A 419 -22.96 -20.51 1.25
C GLY A 419 -21.62 -20.42 1.99
N PHE A 420 -20.71 -19.54 1.58
CA PHE A 420 -19.45 -19.23 2.26
C PHE A 420 -19.28 -17.72 2.50
N PRO A 421 -20.16 -17.10 3.32
CA PRO A 421 -20.11 -15.67 3.59
C PRO A 421 -18.74 -15.23 4.14
N PRO A 422 -18.18 -14.10 3.68
CA PRO A 422 -16.94 -13.56 4.21
C PRO A 422 -17.02 -13.28 5.72
N HIS A 423 -15.90 -13.42 6.45
CA HIS A 423 -15.87 -13.08 7.88
C HIS A 423 -15.97 -11.56 8.08
N LEU A 424 -15.36 -10.78 7.19
CA LEU A 424 -15.46 -9.31 7.16
C LEU A 424 -15.76 -8.85 5.74
N THR A 425 -16.82 -8.07 5.60
CA THR A 425 -17.18 -7.39 4.35
C THR A 425 -17.08 -5.89 4.55
N TRP A 426 -16.24 -5.22 3.77
CA TRP A 426 -16.22 -3.77 3.63
C TRP A 426 -16.96 -3.38 2.36
N ALA A 427 -17.94 -2.50 2.47
CA ALA A 427 -18.64 -1.93 1.33
C ALA A 427 -18.80 -0.42 1.51
N ARG A 428 -18.57 0.34 0.43
CA ARG A 428 -18.70 1.79 0.47
C ARG A 428 -19.50 2.33 -0.71
N ILE A 429 -20.44 3.22 -0.42
CA ILE A 429 -21.23 3.96 -1.41
C ILE A 429 -21.15 5.46 -1.14
N ARG A 430 -21.45 6.28 -2.16
CA ARG A 430 -21.39 7.75 -2.07
C ARG A 430 -22.57 8.41 -2.75
N GLY A 431 -22.96 9.60 -2.24
CA GLY A 431 -23.87 10.47 -2.98
C GLY A 431 -25.32 9.98 -3.03
N VAL A 432 -25.77 9.25 -2.02
CA VAL A 432 -27.09 8.63 -1.94
C VAL A 432 -27.97 9.36 -0.92
N LYS A 433 -29.30 9.31 -1.09
CA LYS A 433 -30.25 9.87 -0.10
C LYS A 433 -30.47 8.92 1.09
N ARG A 434 -30.88 9.46 2.23
CA ARG A 434 -31.18 8.68 3.45
C ARG A 434 -32.26 7.62 3.21
N SER A 435 -33.32 7.94 2.47
CA SER A 435 -34.39 6.99 2.15
C SER A 435 -33.90 5.75 1.39
N GLU A 436 -32.97 5.96 0.46
CA GLU A 436 -32.35 4.87 -0.31
C GLU A 436 -31.39 4.06 0.56
N ILE A 437 -30.63 4.71 1.45
CA ILE A 437 -29.75 4.03 2.42
C ILE A 437 -30.56 3.12 3.33
N VAL A 438 -31.72 3.55 3.85
CA VAL A 438 -32.61 2.70 4.66
C VAL A 438 -33.05 1.47 3.86
N ALA A 439 -33.46 1.64 2.61
CA ALA A 439 -33.81 0.52 1.74
C ALA A 439 -32.64 -0.44 1.50
N TYR A 440 -31.40 0.07 1.35
CA TYR A 440 -30.21 -0.76 1.23
C TYR A 440 -29.87 -1.51 2.52
N ILE A 441 -29.97 -0.85 3.68
CA ILE A 441 -29.78 -1.49 4.99
C ILE A 441 -30.76 -2.64 5.16
N GLN A 442 -32.04 -2.43 4.89
CA GLN A 442 -33.07 -3.46 4.99
C GLN A 442 -32.80 -4.65 4.05
N LYS A 443 -32.38 -4.38 2.80
CA LYS A 443 -32.00 -5.43 1.84
C LYS A 443 -30.80 -6.26 2.32
N ILE A 444 -29.76 -5.60 2.83
CA ILE A 444 -28.57 -6.30 3.36
C ILE A 444 -28.98 -7.11 4.59
N LYS A 445 -29.71 -6.51 5.53
CA LYS A 445 -30.21 -7.16 6.76
C LYS A 445 -31.01 -8.43 6.45
N ALA A 446 -31.93 -8.37 5.49
CA ALA A 446 -32.72 -9.54 5.08
C ALA A 446 -31.89 -10.71 4.51
N ASN A 447 -30.63 -10.47 4.11
CA ASN A 447 -29.73 -11.46 3.52
C ASN A 447 -28.49 -11.71 4.41
N LEU A 448 -28.47 -11.20 5.65
CA LEU A 448 -27.41 -11.51 6.61
C LEU A 448 -27.56 -12.96 7.09
N PRO A 449 -26.45 -13.73 7.15
CA PRO A 449 -26.43 -15.01 7.84
C PRO A 449 -26.69 -14.87 9.34
N ASP A 450 -27.07 -15.96 10.01
CA ASP A 450 -27.13 -16.00 11.47
C ASP A 450 -25.75 -15.70 12.09
N HIS A 451 -25.75 -15.09 13.27
CA HIS A 451 -24.56 -14.62 13.98
C HIS A 451 -23.77 -13.57 13.19
N SER A 452 -24.47 -12.60 12.62
CA SER A 452 -23.89 -11.51 11.84
C SER A 452 -24.05 -10.17 12.51
N CYS A 453 -23.11 -9.27 12.24
CA CYS A 453 -23.19 -7.87 12.65
C CYS A 453 -23.13 -6.98 11.40
N LEU A 454 -24.12 -6.10 11.22
CA LEU A 454 -24.11 -5.05 10.20
C LEU A 454 -23.89 -3.71 10.89
N VAL A 455 -22.80 -3.05 10.53
CA VAL A 455 -22.44 -1.72 11.00
C VAL A 455 -22.53 -0.76 9.83
N THR A 456 -23.48 0.15 9.89
CA THR A 456 -23.66 1.20 8.89
C THR A 456 -23.16 2.54 9.41
N VAL A 457 -22.28 3.20 8.66
CA VAL A 457 -21.75 4.53 9.01
C VAL A 457 -22.21 5.54 7.97
N LEU A 458 -22.95 6.56 8.40
CA LEU A 458 -23.43 7.65 7.54
C LEU A 458 -22.64 8.92 7.84
N SER A 459 -22.19 9.57 6.79
CA SER A 459 -21.48 10.85 6.87
C SER A 459 -21.98 11.84 5.81
N GLY A 460 -22.00 13.13 6.18
CA GLY A 460 -22.38 14.22 5.28
C GLY A 460 -21.28 14.58 4.28
N ASP A 461 -21.48 15.70 3.58
CA ASP A 461 -20.48 16.26 2.67
C ASP A 461 -19.24 16.77 3.42
N THR A 462 -18.07 16.64 2.80
CA THR A 462 -16.76 17.10 3.28
C THR A 462 -16.11 18.12 2.34
N ASN A 463 -16.78 18.55 1.26
CA ASN A 463 -16.24 19.44 0.24
C ASN A 463 -15.76 20.79 0.79
N ASP A 464 -16.55 21.44 1.64
CA ASP A 464 -16.18 22.73 2.25
C ASP A 464 -14.94 22.61 3.13
N LEU A 465 -14.87 21.56 3.96
CA LEU A 465 -13.71 21.27 4.78
C LEU A 465 -12.46 21.00 3.90
N ARG A 466 -12.60 20.22 2.83
CA ARG A 466 -11.53 19.95 1.86
C ARG A 466 -11.03 21.25 1.21
N ALA A 467 -11.94 22.13 0.81
CA ALA A 467 -11.60 23.42 0.20
C ALA A 467 -10.84 24.34 1.17
N LEU A 468 -11.28 24.42 2.43
CA LEU A 468 -10.61 25.21 3.48
C LEU A 468 -9.22 24.64 3.81
N HIS A 469 -9.06 23.32 3.89
CA HIS A 469 -7.73 22.69 4.06
C HIS A 469 -6.78 22.99 2.89
N LYS A 470 -7.29 22.94 1.66
CA LYS A 470 -6.51 23.30 0.46
C LYS A 470 -6.05 24.75 0.50
N ARG A 471 -6.94 25.67 0.90
CA ARG A 471 -6.61 27.09 1.07
C ARG A 471 -5.55 27.30 2.15
N ARG A 472 -5.66 26.59 3.28
CA ARG A 472 -4.69 26.67 4.38
C ARG A 472 -3.31 26.16 4.01
N THR A 473 -3.23 25.05 3.26
CA THR A 473 -1.95 24.45 2.85
C THR A 473 -1.26 25.22 1.72
N ALA A 474 -1.99 25.93 0.86
CA ALA A 474 -1.42 26.83 -0.16
C ALA A 474 -0.58 28.01 0.40
N ARG A 475 -0.58 28.22 1.74
CA ARG A 475 0.29 29.18 2.45
C ARG A 475 1.77 28.78 2.44
N THR A 476 2.09 27.50 2.24
CA THR A 476 3.50 27.06 2.23
C THR A 476 4.23 27.38 0.92
N ASP A 477 3.55 27.93 -0.09
CA ASP A 477 4.20 28.51 -1.27
C ASP A 477 4.72 29.92 -0.92
N PRO A 478 6.03 30.19 -1.02
CA PRO A 478 6.62 31.50 -0.73
C PRO A 478 6.12 32.65 -1.63
N ARG A 479 5.34 32.36 -2.68
CA ARG A 479 4.70 33.35 -3.57
C ARG A 479 3.24 33.65 -3.21
N SER A 480 2.69 33.01 -2.18
CA SER A 480 1.28 33.12 -1.81
C SER A 480 1.02 34.35 -0.93
N SER A 481 0.11 35.23 -1.36
CA SER A 481 -0.38 36.40 -0.58
C SER A 481 -1.57 36.07 0.33
N LEU A 482 -1.97 34.80 0.41
CA LEU A 482 -3.13 34.35 1.18
C LEU A 482 -2.90 34.47 2.70
N MET A 483 -3.64 35.37 3.34
CA MET A 483 -3.69 35.53 4.79
C MET A 483 -4.77 34.61 5.38
N TRP A 484 -4.39 33.82 6.40
CA TRP A 484 -5.29 33.00 7.21
C TRP A 484 -5.69 33.79 8.46
N ASP A 485 -6.92 34.27 8.49
CA ASP A 485 -7.45 35.12 9.57
C ASP A 485 -8.32 34.32 10.56
N LYS A 486 -8.77 35.00 11.62
CA LYS A 486 -9.63 34.40 12.66
C LYS A 486 -10.97 33.92 12.08
N GLN A 487 -11.54 34.63 11.11
CA GLN A 487 -12.82 34.29 10.49
C GLN A 487 -12.71 32.99 9.67
N GLN A 488 -11.60 32.80 8.96
CA GLN A 488 -11.31 31.57 8.23
C GLN A 488 -11.07 30.39 9.17
N GLN A 489 -10.45 30.63 10.34
CA GLN A 489 -10.31 29.61 11.37
C GLN A 489 -11.66 29.20 11.96
N GLU A 490 -12.53 30.16 12.29
CA GLU A 490 -13.89 29.88 12.77
C GLU A 490 -14.72 29.13 11.72
N ALA A 491 -14.61 29.49 10.44
CA ALA A 491 -15.24 28.77 9.34
C ALA A 491 -14.70 27.34 9.19
N LEU A 492 -13.39 27.12 9.36
CA LEU A 492 -12.79 25.80 9.37
C LEU A 492 -13.31 24.95 10.52
N ASP A 493 -13.39 25.52 11.73
CA ASP A 493 -13.87 24.81 12.92
C ASP A 493 -15.35 24.42 12.78
N ALA A 494 -16.17 25.31 12.22
CA ALA A 494 -17.57 25.02 11.91
C ALA A 494 -17.72 23.92 10.83
N ALA A 495 -16.99 24.05 9.72
CA ALA A 495 -16.99 23.05 8.65
C ALA A 495 -16.45 21.69 9.14
N ALA A 496 -15.45 21.70 10.02
CA ALA A 496 -14.92 20.50 10.65
C ALA A 496 -15.98 19.84 11.54
N PHE A 497 -16.66 20.60 12.39
CA PHE A 497 -17.72 20.05 13.25
C PHE A 497 -18.83 19.37 12.44
N VAL A 498 -19.26 20.01 11.34
CA VAL A 498 -20.28 19.49 10.43
C VAL A 498 -19.76 18.25 9.67
N ALA A 499 -18.56 18.27 9.12
CA ALA A 499 -18.02 17.12 8.40
C ALA A 499 -17.78 15.91 9.33
N GLN A 500 -17.40 16.15 10.59
CA GLN A 500 -16.97 15.11 11.54
C GLN A 500 -18.10 14.42 12.29
N THR A 501 -19.32 14.96 12.22
CA THR A 501 -20.48 14.35 12.87
C THR A 501 -21.22 13.44 11.89
N GLY A 502 -21.46 12.21 12.31
CA GLY A 502 -22.10 11.15 11.55
C GLY A 502 -23.15 10.39 12.37
N ILE A 503 -23.86 9.48 11.71
CA ILE A 503 -24.80 8.55 12.34
C ILE A 503 -24.25 7.14 12.18
N ILE A 504 -24.35 6.35 13.24
CA ILE A 504 -24.00 4.94 13.20
C ILE A 504 -25.23 4.12 13.55
N HIS A 505 -25.47 3.11 12.73
CA HIS A 505 -26.51 2.11 12.89
C HIS A 505 -25.85 0.74 12.99
N ILE A 506 -26.23 -0.05 13.99
CA ILE A 506 -25.68 -1.39 14.22
C ILE A 506 -26.83 -2.37 14.44
N CYS A 507 -26.89 -3.38 13.59
CA CYS A 507 -27.81 -4.51 13.68
C CYS A 507 -27.03 -5.78 14.02
N LEU A 508 -27.53 -6.55 14.99
CA LEU A 508 -27.03 -7.89 15.33
C LEU A 508 -28.12 -8.91 14.95
N GLN A 509 -27.75 -9.94 14.19
CA GLN A 509 -28.65 -11.02 13.76
C GLN A 509 -28.17 -12.38 14.23
#